data_AF-A0A451ALL1-F1
#
_entry.id   AF-A0A451ALL1-F1
#
_cell.length_a   1.000
_cell.length_b   1.000
_cell.length_c   1.000
_cell.angle_alpha   90.00
_cell.angle_beta   90.00
_cell.angle_gamma   90.00
#
_symmetry.space_group_name_H-M   'P 1'
#
loop_
_entity.id
_entity.type
_entity.pdbx_description
1 polymer ?
#
loop_
_entity_poly.entity_id
_entity_poly.type
_entity_poly.pdbx_seq_one_letter_code
_entity_poly.pdbx_strand_id
1 'polypeptide(L)'
;DQRKKSGGARRVPANKLTEEEKAQIIEVCNRVEYQSSAPSQIVPKLADEGVYIASESSFYRVLHEKNQLHRRGRARTPRTVIKPKGYKAEAPNQVWSWDITYLASAVRGSFYY
;
A
#
# COMPACT_ATOMS: atom_id res chain seq x y z
N ASP A 1 28.61 26.98 14.82
CA ASP A 1 27.72 25.96 14.24
C ASP A 1 26.52 26.61 13.52
N GLN A 2 26.75 27.28 12.38
CA GLN A 2 25.71 28.01 11.62
C GLN A 2 25.81 27.81 10.09
N ARG A 3 26.40 26.70 9.63
CA ARG A 3 26.71 26.47 8.20
C ARG A 3 25.64 25.74 7.38
N LYS A 4 24.37 25.71 7.83
CA LYS A 4 23.33 24.88 7.19
C LYS A 4 21.97 25.54 6.93
N LYS A 5 21.91 26.87 6.78
CA LYS A 5 20.66 27.59 6.48
C LYS A 5 20.83 28.74 5.48
N SER A 6 21.29 28.46 4.26
CA SER A 6 21.26 29.48 3.18
C SER A 6 21.51 28.87 1.79
N GLY A 7 20.54 28.13 1.23
CA GLY A 7 20.68 27.64 -0.14
C GLY A 7 19.45 27.04 -0.81
N GLY A 8 18.26 27.17 -0.24
CA GLY A 8 17.04 26.51 -0.74
C GLY A 8 15.89 27.46 -1.07
N ALA A 9 16.17 28.73 -1.37
CA ALA A 9 15.13 29.65 -1.79
C ALA A 9 14.66 29.31 -3.22
N ARG A 10 13.47 28.71 -3.32
CA ARG A 10 12.56 28.73 -4.49
C ARG A 10 13.20 28.49 -5.86
N ARG A 11 13.71 27.29 -6.13
CA ARG A 11 13.76 26.79 -7.51
C ARG A 11 12.60 25.83 -7.71
N VAL A 12 11.57 26.30 -8.42
CA VAL A 12 10.54 25.41 -8.94
C VAL A 12 11.20 24.55 -10.00
N PRO A 13 11.21 23.21 -9.86
CA PRO A 13 11.80 22.35 -10.87
C PRO A 13 11.05 22.55 -12.20
N ALA A 14 11.78 22.58 -13.31
CA ALA A 14 11.19 22.76 -14.64
C ALA A 14 10.14 21.68 -14.97
N ASN A 15 10.32 20.48 -14.41
CA ASN A 15 9.42 19.33 -14.59
C ASN A 15 8.29 19.30 -13.53
N LYS A 16 7.95 20.45 -12.92
CA LYS A 16 6.84 20.53 -11.98
C LYS A 16 5.54 20.44 -12.77
N LEU A 17 4.68 19.51 -12.38
CA LEU A 17 3.34 19.39 -12.94
C LEU A 17 2.56 20.70 -12.77
N THR A 18 1.92 21.14 -13.84
CA THR A 18 0.98 22.25 -13.79
C THR A 18 -0.28 21.84 -13.04
N GLU A 19 -1.10 22.81 -12.64
CA GLU A 19 -2.34 22.49 -11.92
C GLU A 19 -3.37 21.82 -12.85
N GLU A 20 -3.31 22.11 -14.15
CA GLU A 20 -4.11 21.45 -15.19
C GLU A 20 -3.74 19.97 -15.33
N GLU A 21 -2.45 19.64 -15.39
CA GLU A 21 -1.98 18.25 -15.46
C GLU A 21 -2.38 17.46 -14.21
N LYS A 22 -2.29 18.09 -13.02
CA LYS A 22 -2.78 17.47 -11.78
C LYS A 22 -4.28 17.23 -11.81
N ALA A 23 -5.06 18.17 -12.33
CA ALA A 23 -6.51 18.02 -12.47
C ALA A 23 -6.84 16.86 -13.41
N GLN A 24 -6.13 16.75 -14.53
CA GLN A 24 -6.28 15.64 -15.47
C GLN A 24 -5.96 14.28 -14.84
N ILE A 25 -4.88 14.19 -14.04
CA ILE A 25 -4.54 12.96 -13.27
C ILE A 25 -5.71 12.56 -12.37
N ILE A 26 -6.30 13.52 -11.63
CA ILE A 26 -7.41 13.26 -10.72
C ILE A 26 -8.65 12.82 -11.48
N GLU A 27 -8.97 13.48 -12.59
CA GLU A 27 -10.11 13.12 -13.43
C GLU A 27 -9.97 11.68 -13.92
N VAL A 28 -8.84 11.34 -14.53
CA VAL A 28 -8.57 9.99 -15.04
C VAL A 28 -8.67 8.94 -13.94
N CYS A 29 -8.04 9.17 -12.78
CA CYS A 29 -8.11 8.23 -11.65
C CYS A 29 -9.54 8.02 -11.11
N ASN A 30 -10.46 8.96 -11.34
CA ASN A 30 -11.85 8.88 -10.88
C ASN A 30 -12.83 8.42 -11.97
N ARG A 31 -12.38 8.13 -13.19
CA ARG A 31 -13.21 7.50 -14.22
C ARG A 31 -13.64 6.10 -13.79
N VAL A 32 -14.83 5.68 -14.26
CA VAL A 32 -15.44 4.39 -13.91
C VAL A 32 -14.49 3.21 -14.21
N GLU A 33 -13.80 3.26 -15.35
CA GLU A 33 -12.85 2.23 -15.80
C GLU A 33 -11.65 2.03 -14.86
N TYR A 34 -11.25 3.11 -14.17
CA TYR A 34 -10.07 3.13 -13.31
C TYR A 34 -10.41 3.24 -11.81
N GLN A 35 -11.71 3.33 -11.45
CA GLN A 35 -12.17 3.58 -10.08
C GLN A 35 -11.56 2.64 -9.02
N SER A 36 -11.32 1.38 -9.38
CA SER A 36 -10.72 0.36 -8.50
C SER A 36 -9.27 0.00 -8.85
N SER A 37 -8.66 0.69 -9.81
CA SER A 37 -7.29 0.42 -10.26
C SER A 37 -6.27 1.28 -9.48
N ALA A 38 -5.10 0.73 -9.20
CA ALA A 38 -3.98 1.49 -8.64
C ALA A 38 -3.23 2.27 -9.73
N PRO A 39 -2.47 3.33 -9.40
CA PRO A 39 -1.63 4.05 -10.37
C PRO A 39 -0.70 3.13 -11.20
N SER A 40 -0.18 2.07 -10.57
CA SER A 40 0.64 1.04 -11.24
C SER A 40 -0.09 0.27 -12.34
N GLN A 41 -1.42 0.28 -12.34
CA GLN A 41 -2.28 -0.33 -13.35
C GLN A 41 -2.83 0.69 -14.34
N ILE A 42 -3.09 1.92 -13.89
CA ILE A 42 -3.64 3.00 -14.72
C ILE A 42 -2.59 3.48 -15.72
N VAL A 43 -1.36 3.75 -15.27
CA VAL A 43 -0.31 4.33 -16.13
C VAL A 43 0.05 3.42 -17.31
N PRO A 44 0.25 2.09 -17.15
CA PRO A 44 0.45 1.20 -18.28
C PRO A 44 -0.74 1.17 -19.26
N LYS A 45 -1.98 1.14 -18.75
CA LYS A 45 -3.18 1.15 -19.62
C LYS A 45 -3.27 2.42 -20.47
N LEU A 46 -3.00 3.58 -19.86
CA LEU A 46 -2.92 4.83 -20.61
C LEU A 46 -1.81 4.80 -21.66
N ALA A 47 -0.66 4.21 -21.33
CA ALA A 47 0.44 4.05 -22.28
C ALA A 47 0.07 3.12 -23.45
N ASP A 48 -0.68 2.04 -23.20
CA ASP A 48 -1.22 1.16 -24.24
C ASP A 48 -2.18 1.92 -25.19
N GLU A 49 -2.90 2.91 -24.65
CA GLU A 49 -3.77 3.83 -25.41
C GLU A 49 -2.99 5.00 -26.06
N GLY A 50 -1.66 5.06 -25.89
CA GLY A 50 -0.80 6.13 -26.41
C GLY A 50 -0.89 7.46 -25.65
N VAL A 51 -1.49 7.46 -24.46
CA VAL A 51 -1.70 8.65 -23.62
C VAL A 51 -0.66 8.69 -22.51
N TYR A 52 0.17 9.74 -22.50
CA TYR A 52 1.11 10.00 -21.41
C TYR A 52 0.78 11.33 -20.72
N ILE A 53 0.45 11.26 -19.44
CA ILE A 53 0.18 12.45 -18.60
C ILE A 53 1.39 12.73 -17.70
N ALA A 54 1.84 11.72 -16.95
CA ALA A 54 2.95 11.82 -16.02
C ALA A 54 3.49 10.45 -15.62
N SER A 55 4.62 10.43 -14.90
CA SER A 55 5.17 9.20 -14.32
C SER A 55 4.25 8.60 -13.23
N GLU A 56 4.35 7.29 -13.00
CA GLU A 56 3.63 6.61 -11.91
C GLU A 56 3.88 7.26 -10.54
N SER A 57 5.13 7.63 -10.25
CA SER A 57 5.50 8.35 -9.01
C SER A 57 4.78 9.70 -8.87
N SER A 58 4.48 10.36 -9.99
CA SER A 58 3.74 11.62 -10.00
C SER A 58 2.26 11.39 -9.72
N PHE A 59 1.66 10.34 -10.26
CA PHE A 59 0.29 9.94 -9.92
C PHE A 59 0.14 9.69 -8.41
N TYR A 60 1.05 8.92 -7.82
CA TYR A 60 1.04 8.70 -6.37
C TYR A 60 1.14 9.99 -5.57
N ARG A 61 2.03 10.92 -5.96
CA ARG A 61 2.19 12.20 -5.27
C ARG A 61 0.92 13.05 -5.34
N VAL A 62 0.29 13.17 -6.51
CA VAL A 62 -0.95 13.94 -6.70
C VAL A 62 -2.12 13.33 -5.92
N LEU A 63 -2.29 12.01 -5.98
CA LEU A 63 -3.34 11.31 -5.23
C LEU A 63 -3.12 11.40 -3.72
N HIS A 64 -1.86 11.40 -3.26
CA HIS A 64 -1.52 11.62 -1.86
C HIS A 64 -1.85 13.06 -1.41
N GLU A 65 -1.51 14.07 -2.20
CA GLU A 65 -1.86 15.48 -1.94
C GLU A 65 -3.38 15.69 -1.81
N LYS A 66 -4.18 14.95 -2.58
CA LYS A 66 -5.65 15.00 -2.54
C LYS A 66 -6.29 14.02 -1.57
N ASN A 67 -5.48 13.30 -0.79
CA ASN A 67 -5.94 12.25 0.13
C ASN A 67 -6.89 11.25 -0.57
N GLN A 68 -6.54 10.79 -1.78
CA GLN A 68 -7.33 9.81 -2.56
C GLN A 68 -6.67 8.42 -2.59
N LEU A 69 -5.51 8.29 -1.94
CA LEU A 69 -4.75 7.04 -1.82
C LEU A 69 -5.23 6.19 -0.63
N HIS A 70 -6.53 5.95 -0.56
CA HIS A 70 -7.12 5.10 0.47
C HIS A 70 -7.14 3.63 0.03
N ARG A 71 -7.18 2.72 1.00
CA ARG A 71 -7.33 1.30 0.74
C ARG A 71 -8.71 1.04 0.12
N ARG A 72 -8.75 0.63 -1.15
CA ARG A 72 -9.99 0.35 -1.92
C ARG A 72 -10.40 -1.14 -1.90
N GLY A 73 -9.66 -2.00 -1.20
CA GLY A 73 -9.92 -3.44 -1.11
C GLY A 73 -10.84 -3.84 0.06
N ARG A 74 -11.45 -5.04 -0.04
CA ARG A 74 -12.33 -5.61 1.01
C ARG A 74 -11.62 -5.98 2.31
N ALA A 75 -10.29 -5.98 2.31
CA ALA A 75 -9.53 -6.40 3.47
C ALA A 75 -9.61 -5.36 4.60
N ARG A 76 -9.98 -5.83 5.80
CA ARG A 76 -10.10 -4.99 7.00
C ARG A 76 -8.77 -4.29 7.30
N THR A 77 -8.86 -3.03 7.75
CA THR A 77 -7.70 -2.28 8.28
C THR A 77 -6.92 -3.13 9.26
N PRO A 78 -5.57 -3.11 9.23
CA PRO A 78 -4.77 -3.79 10.23
C PRO A 78 -5.24 -3.35 11.61
N ARG A 79 -5.59 -4.32 12.45
CA ARG A 79 -5.95 -4.04 13.84
C ARG A 79 -4.75 -4.36 14.72
N THR A 80 -4.54 -3.55 15.75
CA THR A 80 -3.62 -3.90 16.81
C THR A 80 -4.26 -5.02 17.64
N VAL A 81 -3.76 -6.25 17.50
CA VAL A 81 -4.19 -7.39 18.32
C VAL A 81 -3.28 -7.46 19.55
N ILE A 82 -3.88 -7.47 20.73
CA ILE A 82 -3.14 -7.69 21.98
C ILE A 82 -2.56 -9.11 21.92
N LYS A 83 -1.25 -9.23 22.11
CA LYS A 83 -0.61 -10.56 22.18
C LYS A 83 -1.16 -11.31 23.41
N PRO A 84 -1.44 -12.63 23.29
CA PRO A 84 -1.81 -13.42 24.45
C PRO A 84 -0.70 -13.36 25.50
N LYS A 85 -1.08 -13.50 26.77
CA LYS A 85 -0.13 -13.55 27.89
C LYS A 85 0.79 -14.76 27.70
N GLY A 86 2.10 -14.52 27.61
CA GLY A 86 3.10 -15.59 27.59
C GLY A 86 3.31 -16.18 28.97
N TYR A 87 3.49 -17.50 29.04
CA TYR A 87 3.87 -18.23 30.25
C TYR A 87 5.31 -18.71 30.11
N LYS A 88 6.10 -18.63 31.19
CA LYS A 88 7.48 -19.09 31.26
C LYS A 88 7.59 -20.12 32.38
N ALA A 89 8.14 -21.29 32.09
CA ALA A 89 8.48 -22.29 33.10
C ALA A 89 9.89 -22.02 33.66
N GLU A 90 10.05 -22.07 34.97
CA GLU A 90 11.33 -21.99 35.68
C GLU A 90 11.77 -23.35 36.24
N ALA A 91 10.84 -24.30 36.35
CA ALA A 91 11.06 -25.68 36.74
C ALA A 91 10.21 -26.65 35.88
N PRO A 92 10.55 -27.95 35.85
CA PRO A 92 9.75 -28.96 35.17
C PRO A 92 8.28 -28.95 35.61
N ASN A 93 7.36 -29.26 34.70
CA ASN A 93 5.91 -29.40 34.92
C ASN A 93 5.13 -28.13 35.31
N GLN A 94 5.69 -26.93 35.16
CA GLN A 94 5.00 -25.67 35.50
C GLN A 94 4.14 -25.09 34.37
N VAL A 95 4.44 -25.41 33.11
CA VAL A 95 3.70 -24.93 31.94
C VAL A 95 3.48 -26.09 31.00
N TRP A 96 2.24 -26.28 30.58
CA TRP A 96 1.83 -27.29 29.62
C TRP A 96 1.29 -26.58 28.39
N SER A 97 1.82 -26.92 27.22
CA SER A 97 1.34 -26.42 25.94
C SER A 97 1.09 -27.63 25.06
N TRP A 98 -0.06 -27.65 24.41
CA TRP A 98 -0.42 -28.66 23.43
C TRP A 98 -0.91 -27.95 22.18
N ASP A 99 -0.52 -28.47 21.03
CA ASP A 99 -1.12 -28.14 19.74
C ASP A 99 -1.66 -29.41 19.11
N ILE A 100 -2.64 -29.25 18.22
CA ILE A 100 -3.13 -30.34 17.39
C ILE A 100 -2.72 -30.01 15.98
N THR A 101 -1.97 -30.91 15.38
CA THR A 101 -1.53 -30.80 13.98
C THR A 101 -2.33 -31.79 13.14
N TYR A 102 -2.97 -31.27 12.08
CA TYR A 102 -3.61 -32.12 11.08
C TYR A 102 -2.57 -32.83 10.22
N LEU A 103 -2.66 -34.16 10.10
CA LEU A 103 -1.78 -34.91 9.22
C LEU A 103 -2.25 -34.74 7.77
N ALA A 104 -1.38 -34.20 6.92
CA ALA A 104 -1.68 -33.99 5.51
C ALA A 104 -1.99 -35.32 4.81
N SER A 105 -3.09 -35.36 4.05
CA SER A 105 -3.40 -36.48 3.18
C SER A 105 -2.87 -36.24 1.76
N ALA A 106 -3.01 -37.25 0.89
CA ALA A 106 -2.71 -37.10 -0.54
C ALA A 106 -3.67 -36.14 -1.26
N VAL A 107 -4.84 -35.83 -0.67
CA VAL A 107 -5.85 -34.95 -1.26
C VAL A 107 -5.79 -33.58 -0.59
N ARG A 108 -5.56 -32.54 -1.40
CA ARG A 108 -5.49 -31.16 -0.92
C ARG A 108 -6.82 -30.76 -0.27
N GLY A 109 -6.75 -30.32 1.00
CA GLY A 109 -7.92 -29.93 1.78
C GLY A 109 -8.53 -31.05 2.61
N SER A 110 -7.99 -32.28 2.53
CA SER A 110 -8.36 -33.41 3.40
C SER A 110 -7.20 -33.77 4.33
N PHE A 111 -7.52 -34.11 5.57
CA PHE A 111 -6.56 -34.43 6.63
C PHE A 111 -6.98 -35.69 7.37
N TYR A 112 -6.01 -36.47 7.86
CA TYR A 112 -6.29 -37.56 8.80
C TYR A 112 -6.44 -36.98 10.22
N TYR A 113 -7.36 -37.55 11.01
CA TYR A 113 -7.65 -37.19 12.40
C TYR A 113 -7.21 -38.31 13.34
#